data_AF-A0A2D2GZR5-F1
#
_entry.id   AF-A0A2D2GZR5-F1
#
_cell.length_a   1.000
_cell.length_b   1.000
_cell.length_c   1.000
_cell.angle_alpha   90.00
_cell.angle_beta   90.00
_cell.angle_gamma   90.00
#
_symmetry.space_group_name_H-M   'P 1'
#
loop_
_entity.id
_entity.type
_entity.pdbx_description
1 polymer ?
#
loop_
_entity_poly.entity_id
_entity_poly.type
_entity_poly.pdbx_seq_one_letter_code
_entity_poly.pdbx_strand_id
1 'polypeptide(L)'
;MSDRRRLASPGLLVAWGLLLAILALLWTAAASAVFLWGTGLVRYFPFQGVAWIGQWWSYALYAPPNPTVGRWLMIGAGVPSAFLGLVIYRLVQLRGGRVTRPGEVVRGSTDNHGHAEWMSMKEARDRFPGPHPDFGGVVVGEAYRVDQDKPAKIAFDPEKRETWGQGGKAPLLVDPCKIGPTHSLVFAGSGGFKTVSAASTLVHWTGAAVVLDPSRELGPMLAAARAAMGHKVVSLEPGTPGGINVLDWIDVTHPLAETNVHAVVGWIFGEAEGGSSDSDKFFRNWGKQLVACLLAHMLWDDTMPAAAKTLRTLRAGIVTPEDQMRDVLGRLCKGYSHSSSMPR
;
A
#
# COMPACT_ATOMS: atom_id res chain seq x y z
N MET A 1 35.88 -28.71 20.56
CA MET A 1 36.83 -28.03 21.50
C MET A 1 37.33 -26.79 20.76
N SER A 2 37.21 -25.54 21.20
CA SER A 2 37.02 -24.98 22.53
C SER A 2 36.07 -23.78 22.47
N ASP A 3 35.00 -23.81 23.27
CA ASP A 3 34.13 -22.67 23.48
C ASP A 3 34.75 -21.80 24.58
N ARG A 4 35.55 -20.79 24.18
CA ARG A 4 36.16 -19.86 25.13
C ARG A 4 35.06 -18.94 25.67
N ARG A 5 34.52 -19.27 26.85
CA ARG A 5 33.72 -18.33 27.66
C ARG A 5 34.57 -17.09 27.91
N ARG A 6 34.28 -16.00 27.18
CA ARG A 6 34.85 -14.68 27.45
C ARG A 6 34.40 -14.30 28.86
N LEU A 7 35.35 -14.17 29.79
CA LEU A 7 35.09 -13.60 31.11
C LEU A 7 34.47 -12.21 30.90
N ALA A 8 33.40 -11.91 31.65
CA ALA A 8 32.72 -10.62 31.60
C ALA A 8 33.76 -9.50 31.83
N SER A 9 33.70 -8.45 31.02
CA SER A 9 34.61 -7.31 31.19
C SER A 9 34.42 -6.70 32.59
N PRO A 10 35.48 -6.16 33.23
CA PRO A 10 35.40 -5.59 34.57
C PRO A 10 34.27 -4.55 34.74
N GLY A 11 34.00 -3.76 33.70
CA GLY A 11 32.90 -2.78 33.70
C GLY A 11 31.50 -3.40 33.73
N LEU A 12 31.32 -4.60 33.17
CA LEU A 12 30.04 -5.31 33.22
C LEU A 12 29.76 -5.81 34.64
N LEU A 13 30.78 -6.32 35.34
CA LEU A 13 30.65 -6.79 36.72
C LEU A 13 30.29 -5.65 37.68
N VAL A 14 30.88 -4.47 37.51
CA VAL A 14 30.54 -3.27 38.28
C VAL A 14 29.10 -2.83 38.03
N ALA A 15 28.65 -2.83 36.76
CA ALA A 15 27.28 -2.47 36.42
C ALA A 15 26.24 -3.44 37.02
N TRP A 16 26.50 -4.75 36.99
CA TRP A 16 25.65 -5.74 37.64
C TRP A 16 25.62 -5.58 39.16
N GLY A 17 26.75 -5.28 39.79
CA GLY A 17 26.83 -5.01 41.22
C GLY A 17 26.00 -3.79 41.62
N LEU A 18 26.09 -2.69 40.89
CA LEU A 18 25.29 -1.48 41.12
C LEU A 18 23.78 -1.74 40.95
N LEU A 19 23.40 -2.49 39.92
CA LEU A 19 22.01 -2.84 39.67
C LEU A 19 21.42 -3.71 40.79
N LEU A 20 22.17 -4.69 41.29
CA LEU A 20 21.77 -5.51 42.43
C LEU A 20 21.61 -4.68 43.71
N ALA A 21 22.52 -3.73 43.96
CA ALA A 21 22.43 -2.83 45.10
C ALA A 21 21.17 -1.93 45.03
N ILE A 22 20.86 -1.38 43.86
CA ILE A 22 19.65 -0.57 43.64
C ILE A 22 18.40 -1.43 43.87
N LEU A 23 18.36 -2.66 43.31
CA LEU A 23 17.23 -3.56 43.52
C LEU A 23 17.04 -3.94 44.98
N ALA A 24 18.12 -4.18 45.73
CA ALA A 24 18.05 -4.48 47.15
C ALA A 24 17.52 -3.29 47.98
N LEU A 25 17.92 -2.06 47.62
CA LEU A 25 17.40 -0.84 48.26
C LEU A 25 15.92 -0.63 47.96
N LEU A 26 15.50 -0.79 46.70
CA LEU A 26 14.10 -0.68 46.30
C LEU A 26 13.22 -1.75 46.97
N TRP A 27 13.72 -2.99 47.03
CA TRP A 27 13.04 -4.07 47.74
C TRP A 27 12.90 -3.76 49.23
N THR A 28 13.97 -3.27 49.86
CA THR A 28 13.97 -2.91 51.30
C THR A 28 12.99 -1.77 51.59
N ALA A 29 12.93 -0.74 50.74
CA ALA A 29 11.96 0.33 50.87
C ALA A 29 10.53 -0.20 50.71
N ALA A 30 10.24 -0.97 49.66
CA ALA A 30 8.92 -1.54 49.44
C ALA A 30 8.47 -2.47 50.58
N ALA A 31 9.36 -3.31 51.09
CA ALA A 31 9.09 -4.20 52.21
C ALA A 31 8.78 -3.44 53.49
N SER A 32 9.53 -2.38 53.78
CA SER A 32 9.26 -1.48 54.91
C SER A 32 7.95 -0.72 54.75
N ALA A 33 7.59 -0.25 53.56
CA ALA A 33 6.33 0.45 53.33
C ALA A 33 5.12 -0.46 53.59
N VAL A 34 5.14 -1.68 53.05
CA VAL A 34 4.06 -2.67 53.26
C VAL A 34 3.98 -3.08 54.74
N PHE A 35 5.12 -3.30 55.40
CA PHE A 35 5.18 -3.64 56.82
C PHE A 35 4.62 -2.53 57.71
N LEU A 36 5.07 -1.28 57.53
CA LEU A 36 4.63 -0.14 58.33
C LEU A 36 3.14 0.15 58.12
N TRP A 37 2.66 0.05 56.88
CA TRP A 37 1.25 0.23 56.56
C TRP A 37 0.38 -0.84 57.24
N GLY A 38 0.75 -2.11 57.11
CA GLY A 38 0.00 -3.22 57.69
C GLY A 38 -0.02 -3.26 59.22
N THR A 39 1.07 -2.83 59.86
CA THR A 39 1.16 -2.75 61.33
C THR A 39 0.58 -1.44 61.90
N GLY A 40 0.24 -0.47 61.06
CA GLY A 40 -0.20 0.87 61.50
C GLY A 40 0.93 1.76 62.03
N LEU A 41 2.18 1.33 61.93
CA LEU A 41 3.38 2.05 62.40
C LEU A 41 3.74 3.26 61.54
N VAL A 42 3.07 3.49 60.41
CA VAL A 42 3.23 4.71 59.57
C VAL A 42 3.04 5.99 60.39
N ARG A 43 2.25 5.95 61.47
CA ARG A 43 2.08 7.11 62.37
C ARG A 43 3.36 7.49 63.12
N TYR A 44 4.23 6.52 63.38
CA TYR A 44 5.51 6.70 64.07
C TYR A 44 6.68 6.86 63.08
N PHE A 45 6.57 6.22 61.92
CA PHE A 45 7.51 6.32 60.81
C PHE A 45 6.79 6.82 59.55
N PRO A 46 6.46 8.12 59.47
CA PRO A 46 5.81 8.67 58.29
C PRO A 46 6.72 8.50 57.06
N PHE A 47 6.12 8.43 55.88
CA PHE A 47 6.84 8.35 54.59
C PHE A 47 7.46 9.71 54.21
N GLN A 48 8.18 10.32 55.13
CA GLN A 48 8.90 11.57 54.99
C GLN A 48 10.35 11.33 55.45
N GLY A 49 11.32 11.64 54.59
CA GLY A 49 12.73 11.33 54.83
C GLY A 49 13.07 9.85 54.65
N VAL A 50 14.16 9.40 55.27
CA VAL A 50 14.72 8.03 55.09
C VAL A 50 14.45 7.10 56.28
N ALA A 51 13.89 7.60 57.38
CA ALA A 51 13.72 6.85 58.63
C ALA A 51 12.79 5.63 58.51
N TRP A 52 11.86 5.64 57.54
CA TRP A 52 10.98 4.51 57.25
C TRP A 52 11.67 3.43 56.41
N ILE A 53 12.73 3.77 55.67
CA ILE A 53 13.48 2.84 54.83
C ILE A 53 14.28 1.91 55.76
N GLY A 54 14.15 0.59 55.58
CA GLY A 54 14.83 -0.38 56.43
C GLY A 54 14.12 -0.78 57.72
N GLN A 55 12.96 -0.20 58.07
CA GLN A 55 12.18 -0.63 59.24
C GLN A 55 11.79 -2.12 59.20
N TRP A 56 11.59 -2.69 58.02
CA TRP A 56 11.41 -4.14 57.87
C TRP A 56 12.59 -4.92 58.49
N TRP A 57 13.84 -4.50 58.25
CA TRP A 57 15.03 -5.13 58.84
C TRP A 57 15.14 -4.91 60.33
N SER A 58 14.87 -3.69 60.80
CA SER A 58 14.91 -3.37 62.23
C SER A 58 13.97 -4.27 63.02
N TYR A 59 12.74 -4.48 62.53
CA TYR A 59 11.77 -5.35 63.19
C TYR A 59 12.04 -6.85 62.93
N ALA A 60 12.58 -7.23 61.78
CA ALA A 60 12.98 -8.60 61.53
C ALA A 60 14.13 -9.07 62.44
N LEU A 61 15.06 -8.18 62.78
CA LEU A 61 16.26 -8.50 63.55
C LEU A 61 16.09 -8.31 65.07
N TYR A 62 15.29 -7.32 65.49
CA TYR A 62 15.26 -6.87 66.89
C TYR A 62 13.89 -6.92 67.56
N ALA A 63 12.79 -7.20 66.85
CA ALA A 63 11.47 -7.19 67.48
C ALA A 63 11.25 -8.44 68.36
N PRO A 64 10.71 -8.29 69.57
CA PRO A 64 10.29 -9.44 70.38
C PRO A 64 9.13 -10.20 69.71
N PRO A 65 8.93 -11.50 70.04
CA PRO A 65 7.94 -12.34 69.39
C PRO A 65 6.52 -11.75 69.50
N ASN A 66 5.99 -11.25 68.38
CA ASN A 66 4.64 -10.71 68.29
C ASN A 66 3.95 -11.28 67.03
N PRO A 67 2.78 -11.94 67.16
CA PRO A 67 2.12 -12.62 66.06
C PRO A 67 1.61 -11.67 64.96
N THR A 68 1.34 -10.41 65.28
CA THR A 68 0.94 -9.40 64.30
C THR A 68 2.14 -8.87 63.53
N VAL A 69 3.24 -8.57 64.24
CA VAL A 69 4.51 -8.14 63.61
C VAL A 69 5.06 -9.24 62.71
N GLY A 70 5.09 -10.49 63.19
CA GLY A 70 5.56 -11.64 62.40
C GLY A 70 4.78 -11.85 61.11
N ARG A 71 3.45 -11.75 61.14
CA ARG A 71 2.61 -11.84 59.93
C ARG A 71 2.91 -10.72 58.93
N TRP A 72 3.05 -9.48 59.40
CA TRP A 72 3.33 -8.36 58.52
C TRP A 72 4.77 -8.31 58.01
N LEU A 73 5.73 -8.90 58.73
CA LEU A 73 7.08 -9.12 58.20
C LEU A 73 7.06 -10.09 57.01
N MET A 74 6.29 -11.18 57.11
CA MET A 74 6.13 -12.14 56.02
C MET A 74 5.43 -11.50 54.80
N ILE A 75 4.34 -10.76 55.02
CA ILE A 75 3.63 -10.05 53.94
C ILE A 75 4.53 -8.96 53.34
N GLY A 76 5.24 -8.21 54.18
CA GLY A 76 6.18 -7.15 53.78
C GLY A 76 7.30 -7.66 52.89
N ALA A 77 7.85 -8.86 53.16
CA ALA A 77 8.83 -9.48 52.27
C ALA A 77 8.18 -10.11 51.02
N GLY A 78 6.99 -10.69 51.17
CA GLY A 78 6.29 -11.42 50.11
C GLY A 78 5.85 -10.52 48.96
N VAL A 79 5.25 -9.36 49.25
CA VAL A 79 4.67 -8.48 48.22
C VAL A 79 5.72 -7.95 47.23
N PRO A 80 6.85 -7.35 47.66
CA PRO A 80 7.89 -6.88 46.74
C PRO A 80 8.57 -8.04 45.99
N SER A 81 8.74 -9.18 46.64
CA SER A 81 9.33 -10.38 46.02
C SER A 81 8.44 -10.95 44.92
N ALA A 82 7.13 -11.04 45.15
CA ALA A 82 6.16 -11.48 44.16
C ALA A 82 6.08 -10.51 42.97
N PHE A 83 6.10 -9.20 43.24
CA PHE A 83 6.13 -8.18 42.19
C PHE A 83 7.41 -8.27 41.34
N LEU A 84 8.58 -8.40 41.98
CA LEU A 84 9.85 -8.58 41.27
C LEU A 84 9.84 -9.87 40.43
N GLY A 85 9.30 -10.96 40.98
CA GLY A 85 9.10 -12.22 40.27
C GLY A 85 8.20 -12.06 39.04
N LEU A 86 7.10 -11.31 39.14
CA LEU A 86 6.21 -11.01 38.02
C LEU A 86 6.89 -10.14 36.95
N VAL A 87 7.66 -9.14 37.35
CA VAL A 87 8.42 -8.28 36.43
C VAL A 87 9.49 -9.10 35.70
N ILE A 88 10.24 -9.94 36.41
CA ILE A 88 11.22 -10.86 35.80
C ILE A 88 10.50 -11.82 34.85
N TYR A 89 9.38 -12.42 35.26
CA TYR A 89 8.57 -13.28 34.42
C TYR A 89 8.10 -12.56 33.14
N ARG A 90 7.60 -11.33 33.25
CA ARG A 90 7.20 -10.50 32.10
C ARG A 90 8.39 -10.12 31.22
N LEU A 91 9.53 -9.77 31.79
CA LEU A 91 10.76 -9.48 31.03
C LEU A 91 11.29 -10.72 30.32
N VAL A 92 11.18 -11.90 30.94
CA VAL A 92 11.48 -13.20 30.31
C VAL A 92 10.45 -13.52 29.24
N GLN A 93 9.18 -13.15 29.37
CA GLN A 93 8.19 -13.30 28.30
C GLN A 93 8.35 -12.26 27.16
N LEU A 94 8.94 -11.10 27.44
CA LEU A 94 9.25 -10.08 26.43
C LEU A 94 10.57 -10.37 25.70
N ARG A 95 11.59 -10.87 26.41
CA ARG A 95 12.90 -11.27 25.84
C ARG A 95 12.90 -12.71 25.29
N GLY A 96 12.17 -13.59 25.96
CA GLY A 96 11.87 -14.97 25.61
C GLY A 96 10.50 -15.11 24.94
N GLY A 97 9.89 -13.98 24.56
CA GLY A 97 9.11 -13.86 23.35
C GLY A 97 10.02 -14.24 22.20
N ARG A 98 10.28 -15.55 22.09
CA ARG A 98 10.48 -16.18 20.81
C ARG A 98 9.34 -15.59 19.99
N VAL A 99 9.69 -14.70 19.05
CA VAL A 99 9.14 -14.86 17.72
C VAL A 99 9.32 -16.35 17.49
N THR A 100 8.25 -17.13 17.74
CA THR A 100 8.19 -18.48 17.26
C THR A 100 8.58 -18.28 15.82
N ARG A 101 9.78 -18.75 15.45
CA ARG A 101 10.01 -19.05 14.04
C ARG A 101 8.72 -19.77 13.66
N PRO A 102 7.96 -19.27 12.68
CA PRO A 102 6.79 -20.00 12.23
C PRO A 102 7.23 -21.46 12.16
N GLY A 103 6.49 -22.34 12.83
CA GLY A 103 6.78 -23.77 12.71
C GLY A 103 6.93 -24.09 11.22
N GLU A 104 7.68 -25.13 10.90
CA GLU A 104 7.76 -25.60 9.51
C GLU A 104 6.34 -25.61 8.93
N VAL A 105 6.15 -24.90 7.81
CA VAL A 105 4.81 -24.66 7.26
C VAL A 105 4.25 -26.04 6.89
N VAL A 106 3.33 -26.54 7.70
CA VAL A 106 2.72 -27.86 7.48
C VAL A 106 1.53 -27.66 6.57
N ARG A 107 1.50 -28.40 5.45
CA ARG A 107 0.37 -28.40 4.52
C ARG A 107 -0.88 -28.87 5.26
N GLY A 108 -1.99 -28.17 5.03
CA GLY A 108 -3.29 -28.60 5.55
C GLY A 108 -3.64 -29.99 5.02
N SER A 109 -4.34 -30.79 5.84
CA SER A 109 -4.87 -32.09 5.41
C SER A 109 -6.03 -31.98 4.43
N THR A 110 -6.58 -30.78 4.25
CA THR A 110 -7.67 -30.48 3.32
C THR A 110 -7.30 -29.32 2.39
N ASP A 111 -7.93 -29.30 1.22
CA ASP A 111 -7.69 -28.32 0.16
C ASP A 111 -8.41 -26.98 0.38
N ASN A 112 -8.91 -26.73 1.59
CA ASN A 112 -9.72 -25.56 1.92
C ASN A 112 -9.03 -24.22 1.64
N HIS A 113 -7.70 -24.20 1.57
CA HIS A 113 -6.89 -23.01 1.29
C HIS A 113 -6.08 -23.13 -0.01
N GLY A 114 -6.31 -24.18 -0.81
CA GLY A 114 -5.59 -24.46 -2.04
C GLY A 114 -4.16 -24.99 -1.83
N HIS A 115 -3.44 -25.14 -2.95
CA HIS A 115 -2.13 -25.78 -3.05
C HIS A 115 -1.00 -24.80 -3.39
N ALA A 116 -1.15 -23.52 -3.01
CA ALA A 116 -0.15 -22.51 -3.30
C ALA A 116 1.14 -22.76 -2.52
N GLU A 117 2.26 -22.89 -3.23
CA GLU A 117 3.59 -23.07 -2.66
C GLU A 117 4.54 -22.00 -3.20
N TRP A 118 5.58 -21.69 -2.40
CA TRP A 118 6.67 -20.84 -2.86
C TRP A 118 7.51 -21.59 -3.89
N MET A 119 7.56 -21.08 -5.11
CA MET A 119 8.46 -21.61 -6.13
C MET A 119 9.92 -21.50 -5.68
N SER A 120 10.71 -22.53 -5.95
CA SER A 120 12.17 -22.41 -5.97
C SER A 120 12.60 -21.41 -7.05
N MET A 121 13.80 -20.85 -6.92
CA MET A 121 14.32 -19.96 -7.97
C MET A 121 14.54 -20.67 -9.31
N LYS A 122 14.71 -22.00 -9.31
CA LYS A 122 14.75 -22.79 -10.54
C LYS A 122 13.38 -22.76 -11.23
N GLU A 123 12.33 -23.12 -10.51
CA GLU A 123 10.96 -23.12 -11.03
C GLU A 123 10.50 -21.72 -11.45
N ALA A 124 10.89 -20.68 -10.70
CA ALA A 124 10.60 -19.30 -11.06
C ALA A 124 11.24 -18.92 -12.40
N ARG A 125 12.50 -19.32 -12.64
CA ARG A 125 13.18 -19.08 -13.93
C ARG A 125 12.57 -19.90 -15.06
N ASP A 126 12.15 -21.13 -14.79
CA ASP A 126 11.48 -21.97 -15.79
C ASP A 126 10.10 -21.37 -16.17
N ARG A 127 9.38 -20.78 -15.19
CA ARG A 127 8.07 -20.15 -15.40
C ARG A 127 8.16 -18.77 -16.05
N PHE A 128 9.22 -18.02 -15.75
CA PHE A 128 9.50 -16.67 -16.24
C PHE A 128 10.84 -16.64 -16.99
N PRO A 129 10.93 -17.34 -18.14
CA PRO A 129 12.19 -17.64 -18.81
C PRO A 129 12.88 -16.44 -19.46
N GLY A 130 12.17 -15.32 -19.61
CA GLY A 130 12.69 -14.14 -20.30
C GLY A 130 11.68 -13.50 -21.25
N PRO A 131 12.08 -12.40 -21.90
CA PRO A 131 11.23 -11.67 -22.84
C PRO A 131 10.88 -12.49 -24.09
N HIS A 132 9.68 -12.26 -24.62
CA HIS A 132 9.29 -12.65 -25.97
C HIS A 132 10.12 -11.87 -27.01
N PRO A 133 10.54 -12.51 -28.13
CA PRO A 133 11.27 -11.82 -29.19
C PRO A 133 10.55 -10.60 -29.77
N ASP A 134 9.23 -10.71 -29.99
CA ASP A 134 8.47 -9.67 -30.70
C ASP A 134 8.07 -8.47 -29.82
N PHE A 135 7.61 -8.73 -28.59
CA PHE A 135 7.00 -7.70 -27.73
C PHE A 135 7.63 -7.62 -26.33
N GLY A 136 8.69 -8.38 -26.08
CA GLY A 136 9.34 -8.39 -24.78
C GLY A 136 8.50 -9.11 -23.73
N GLY A 137 8.33 -8.53 -22.56
CA GLY A 137 7.49 -9.14 -21.53
C GLY A 137 7.31 -8.28 -20.30
N VAL A 138 6.53 -8.79 -19.35
CA VAL A 138 6.27 -8.11 -18.08
C VAL A 138 7.33 -8.53 -17.07
N VAL A 139 8.01 -7.54 -16.47
CA VAL A 139 9.04 -7.81 -15.46
C VAL A 139 8.34 -8.12 -14.14
N VAL A 140 8.55 -9.33 -13.62
CA VAL A 140 8.01 -9.76 -12.32
C VAL A 140 8.92 -9.28 -11.18
N GLY A 141 10.23 -9.29 -11.42
CA GLY A 141 11.25 -8.89 -10.46
C GLY A 141 12.59 -9.53 -10.80
N GLU A 142 13.51 -9.53 -9.84
CA GLU A 142 14.80 -10.20 -10.00
C GLU A 142 14.73 -11.66 -9.55
N ALA A 143 15.50 -12.53 -10.21
CA ALA A 143 15.67 -13.93 -9.88
C ALA A 143 16.59 -14.10 -8.66
N TYR A 144 16.26 -13.41 -7.57
CA TYR A 144 17.09 -13.20 -6.39
C TYR A 144 16.25 -13.16 -5.11
N ARG A 145 16.64 -14.00 -4.15
CA ARG A 145 16.05 -14.09 -2.81
C ARG A 145 16.80 -13.19 -1.83
N VAL A 146 16.48 -11.90 -1.85
CA VAL A 146 17.11 -10.91 -0.96
C VAL A 146 16.95 -11.25 0.51
N ASP A 147 15.86 -11.92 0.87
CA ASP A 147 15.57 -12.40 2.24
C ASP A 147 16.57 -13.44 2.74
N GLN A 148 17.29 -14.12 1.83
CA GLN A 148 18.30 -15.12 2.15
C GLN A 148 19.73 -14.59 2.08
N ASP A 149 19.93 -13.35 1.62
CA ASP A 149 21.27 -12.74 1.53
C ASP A 149 21.66 -12.05 2.86
N LYS A 150 22.95 -11.72 3.00
CA LYS A 150 23.51 -11.06 4.18
C LYS A 150 22.82 -9.74 4.53
N PRO A 151 22.45 -8.86 3.56
CA PRO A 151 21.80 -7.58 3.86
C PRO A 151 20.36 -7.70 4.35
N ALA A 152 19.72 -8.88 4.26
CA ALA A 152 18.36 -9.12 4.77
C ALA A 152 18.16 -8.73 6.24
N LYS A 153 19.24 -8.64 7.00
CA LYS A 153 19.24 -8.27 8.43
C LYS A 153 19.17 -6.75 8.67
N ILE A 154 19.30 -5.95 7.62
CA ILE A 154 19.33 -4.49 7.66
C ILE A 154 18.08 -3.98 6.94
N ALA A 155 17.51 -2.86 7.39
CA ALA A 155 16.41 -2.22 6.69
C ALA A 155 16.87 -1.75 5.31
N PHE A 156 16.05 -2.00 4.29
CA PHE A 156 16.30 -1.52 2.93
C PHE A 156 16.22 0.01 2.87
N ASP A 157 17.20 0.61 2.19
CA ASP A 157 17.27 2.05 1.95
C ASP A 157 17.70 2.29 0.49
N PRO A 158 16.83 2.88 -0.35
CA PRO A 158 17.15 3.12 -1.76
C PRO A 158 18.27 4.14 -1.97
N GLU A 159 18.68 4.91 -0.96
CA GLU A 159 19.84 5.82 -1.08
C GLU A 159 21.16 5.12 -0.74
N LYS A 160 21.11 3.96 -0.05
CA LYS A 160 22.27 3.24 0.46
C LYS A 160 22.45 1.88 -0.22
N ARG A 161 23.35 1.81 -1.19
CA ARG A 161 23.61 0.61 -2.01
C ARG A 161 23.99 -0.63 -1.20
N GLU A 162 24.64 -0.46 -0.05
CA GLU A 162 25.00 -1.53 0.87
C GLU A 162 23.79 -2.31 1.41
N THR A 163 22.58 -1.71 1.36
CA THR A 163 21.33 -2.35 1.80
C THR A 163 20.65 -3.16 0.69
N TRP A 164 21.11 -3.07 -0.56
CA TRP A 164 20.44 -3.69 -1.72
C TRP A 164 20.81 -5.16 -1.93
N GLY A 165 21.93 -5.61 -1.39
CA GLY A 165 22.51 -6.92 -1.72
C GLY A 165 22.82 -7.05 -3.22
N GLN A 166 22.25 -8.05 -3.88
CA GLN A 166 22.37 -8.23 -5.33
C GLN A 166 21.31 -7.45 -6.14
N GLY A 167 20.49 -6.65 -5.46
CA GLY A 167 19.51 -5.75 -6.08
C GLY A 167 20.12 -4.90 -7.20
N GLY A 168 19.51 -4.92 -8.37
CA GLY A 168 19.94 -4.24 -9.59
C GLY A 168 21.00 -4.98 -10.40
N LYS A 169 21.42 -6.18 -9.98
CA LYS A 169 22.45 -6.99 -10.67
C LYS A 169 22.01 -8.41 -11.01
N ALA A 170 21.01 -8.92 -10.30
CA ALA A 170 20.51 -10.25 -10.54
C ALA A 170 19.73 -10.31 -11.87
N PRO A 171 19.72 -11.47 -12.56
CA PRO A 171 18.92 -11.63 -13.78
C PRO A 171 17.44 -11.38 -13.51
N LEU A 172 16.73 -10.75 -14.46
CA LEU A 172 15.30 -10.51 -14.33
C LEU A 172 14.49 -11.78 -14.60
N LEU A 173 13.40 -11.93 -13.85
CA LEU A 173 12.28 -12.81 -14.16
C LEU A 173 11.30 -12.02 -15.01
N VAL A 174 11.12 -12.45 -16.25
CA VAL A 174 10.24 -11.77 -17.21
C VAL A 174 9.20 -12.78 -17.68
N ASP A 175 7.93 -12.41 -17.55
CA ASP A 175 6.82 -13.16 -18.13
C ASP A 175 6.72 -12.81 -19.62
N PRO A 176 6.92 -13.77 -20.54
CA PRO A 176 6.74 -13.55 -21.97
C PRO A 176 5.27 -13.44 -22.39
N CYS A 177 4.32 -13.42 -21.44
CA CYS A 177 2.89 -13.24 -21.67
C CYS A 177 2.30 -14.26 -22.66
N LYS A 178 2.79 -15.51 -22.63
CA LYS A 178 2.33 -16.58 -23.55
C LYS A 178 1.17 -17.42 -23.00
N ILE A 179 1.01 -17.46 -21.68
CA ILE A 179 0.13 -18.42 -21.00
C ILE A 179 -0.80 -17.67 -20.06
N GLY A 180 -2.08 -18.03 -20.10
CA GLY A 180 -3.11 -17.45 -19.23
C GLY A 180 -3.64 -16.11 -19.75
N PRO A 181 -4.28 -15.30 -18.89
CA PRO A 181 -4.96 -14.07 -19.31
C PRO A 181 -3.99 -12.94 -19.68
N THR A 182 -2.68 -13.07 -19.46
CA THR A 182 -1.60 -12.09 -19.77
C THR A 182 -1.70 -10.73 -19.06
N HIS A 183 -2.85 -10.40 -18.48
CA HIS A 183 -3.04 -9.24 -17.61
C HIS A 183 -2.35 -9.44 -16.26
N SER A 184 -1.78 -8.36 -15.74
CA SER A 184 -1.05 -8.36 -14.47
C SER A 184 -1.63 -7.33 -13.51
N LEU A 185 -1.66 -7.67 -12.23
CA LEU A 185 -2.05 -6.78 -11.13
C LEU A 185 -0.88 -6.62 -10.17
N VAL A 186 -0.49 -5.39 -9.89
CA VAL A 186 0.60 -5.06 -8.95
C VAL A 186 0.01 -4.41 -7.71
N PHE A 187 0.08 -5.12 -6.59
CA PHE A 187 -0.34 -4.62 -5.28
C PHE A 187 0.89 -4.17 -4.49
N ALA A 188 0.97 -2.87 -4.21
CA ALA A 188 2.00 -2.32 -3.32
C ALA A 188 1.43 -1.19 -2.47
N GLY A 189 2.03 -0.93 -1.31
CA GLY A 189 1.73 0.27 -0.51
C GLY A 189 2.32 1.54 -1.12
N SER A 190 2.05 2.69 -0.49
CA SER A 190 2.86 3.89 -0.74
C SER A 190 4.32 3.62 -0.38
N GLY A 191 5.27 4.11 -1.18
CA GLY A 191 6.68 3.76 -1.05
C GLY A 191 7.05 2.34 -1.48
N GLY A 192 6.08 1.52 -1.94
CA GLY A 192 6.32 0.16 -2.42
C GLY A 192 6.87 0.07 -3.85
N PHE A 193 7.47 1.16 -4.37
CA PHE A 193 8.14 1.21 -5.68
C PHE A 193 7.28 0.81 -6.90
N LYS A 194 5.97 1.10 -6.88
CA LYS A 194 5.06 0.83 -8.01
C LYS A 194 5.54 1.44 -9.33
N THR A 195 6.00 2.69 -9.26
CA THR A 195 6.56 3.41 -10.42
C THR A 195 7.76 2.65 -11.00
N VAL A 196 8.64 2.10 -10.15
CA VAL A 196 9.80 1.33 -10.59
C VAL A 196 9.37 0.03 -11.27
N SER A 197 8.38 -0.69 -10.74
CA SER A 197 7.85 -1.89 -11.39
C SER A 197 7.27 -1.60 -12.78
N ALA A 198 6.52 -0.50 -12.92
CA ALA A 198 5.99 -0.06 -14.21
C ALA A 198 7.12 0.37 -15.17
N ALA A 199 8.11 1.12 -14.67
CA ALA A 199 9.26 1.56 -15.45
C ALA A 199 10.08 0.38 -15.97
N SER A 200 10.39 -0.59 -15.12
CA SER A 200 11.07 -1.84 -15.51
C SER A 200 10.31 -2.57 -16.61
N THR A 201 8.98 -2.69 -16.49
CA THR A 201 8.18 -3.30 -17.56
C THR A 201 8.28 -2.50 -18.86
N LEU A 202 8.14 -1.17 -18.82
CA LEU A 202 8.18 -0.33 -20.02
C LEU A 202 9.54 -0.30 -20.71
N VAL A 203 10.65 -0.57 -20.02
CA VAL A 203 11.96 -0.69 -20.68
C VAL A 203 12.23 -2.07 -21.26
N HIS A 204 11.45 -3.09 -20.88
CA HIS A 204 11.57 -4.46 -21.39
C HIS A 204 10.44 -4.86 -22.35
N TRP A 205 9.34 -4.13 -22.37
CA TRP A 205 8.21 -4.34 -23.29
C TRP A 205 8.49 -3.67 -24.63
N THR A 206 8.88 -4.40 -25.67
CA THR A 206 9.16 -3.84 -27.00
C THR A 206 7.91 -3.63 -27.85
N GLY A 207 6.73 -4.01 -27.35
CA GLY A 207 5.46 -3.73 -28.01
C GLY A 207 5.02 -2.26 -27.88
N ALA A 208 3.92 -1.92 -28.56
CA ALA A 208 3.22 -0.67 -28.31
C ALA A 208 2.66 -0.64 -26.87
N ALA A 209 2.62 0.54 -26.26
CA ALA A 209 2.12 0.73 -24.91
C ALA A 209 1.33 2.04 -24.81
N VAL A 210 0.23 1.99 -24.07
CA VAL A 210 -0.53 3.18 -23.63
C VAL A 210 -0.36 3.25 -22.12
N VAL A 211 0.16 4.38 -21.64
CA VAL A 211 0.50 4.57 -20.23
C VAL A 211 -0.36 5.68 -19.65
N LEU A 212 -1.17 5.34 -18.65
CA LEU A 212 -1.84 6.31 -17.80
C LEU A 212 -0.89 6.66 -16.66
N ASP A 213 -0.37 7.89 -16.66
CA ASP A 213 0.63 8.38 -15.70
C ASP A 213 0.11 9.62 -14.93
N PRO A 214 -0.77 9.43 -13.92
CA PRO A 214 -1.36 10.55 -13.19
C PRO A 214 -0.33 11.42 -12.46
N SER A 215 0.78 10.83 -12.02
CA SER A 215 1.86 11.53 -11.31
C SER A 215 2.83 12.24 -12.26
N ARG A 216 2.77 11.95 -13.57
CA ARG A 216 3.70 12.45 -14.60
C ARG A 216 5.16 12.11 -14.30
N GLU A 217 5.39 10.93 -13.73
CA GLU A 217 6.74 10.45 -13.39
C GLU A 217 7.35 9.64 -14.54
N LEU A 218 6.55 8.77 -15.17
CA LEU A 218 7.02 7.81 -16.17
C LEU A 218 7.32 8.47 -17.52
N GLY A 219 6.48 9.41 -17.95
CA GLY A 219 6.62 10.08 -19.25
C GLY A 219 8.01 10.71 -19.43
N PRO A 220 8.41 11.68 -18.59
CA PRO A 220 9.74 12.29 -18.65
C PRO A 220 10.88 11.29 -18.41
N MET A 221 10.67 10.31 -17.52
CA MET A 221 11.68 9.32 -17.15
C MET A 221 12.01 8.36 -18.29
N LEU A 222 11.02 7.98 -19.11
CA LEU A 222 11.14 6.85 -20.04
C LEU A 222 11.07 7.25 -21.51
N ALA A 223 10.63 8.47 -21.86
CA ALA A 223 10.47 8.89 -23.25
C ALA A 223 11.74 8.66 -24.09
N ALA A 224 12.91 9.02 -23.57
CA ALA A 224 14.18 8.82 -24.27
C ALA A 224 14.50 7.33 -24.48
N ALA A 225 14.28 6.49 -23.47
CA ALA A 225 14.51 5.04 -23.56
C ALA A 225 13.56 4.38 -24.57
N ARG A 226 12.29 4.78 -24.57
CA ARG A 226 11.28 4.30 -25.53
C ARG A 226 11.62 4.74 -26.96
N ALA A 227 12.05 5.98 -27.16
CA ALA A 227 12.48 6.47 -28.47
C ALA A 227 13.74 5.72 -28.97
N ALA A 228 14.68 5.41 -28.08
CA ALA A 228 15.86 4.61 -28.40
C ALA A 228 15.52 3.17 -28.83
N MET A 229 14.38 2.64 -28.40
CA MET A 229 13.82 1.35 -28.88
C MET A 229 13.12 1.47 -30.24
N GLY A 230 13.10 2.66 -30.85
CA GLY A 230 12.44 2.91 -32.15
C GLY A 230 10.96 3.28 -32.04
N HIS A 231 10.43 3.52 -30.84
CA HIS A 231 9.04 3.91 -30.68
C HIS A 231 8.82 5.40 -30.97
N LYS A 232 7.71 5.71 -31.64
CA LYS A 232 7.14 7.06 -31.64
C LYS A 232 6.50 7.32 -30.28
N VAL A 233 7.10 8.21 -29.49
CA VAL A 233 6.58 8.60 -28.17
C VAL A 233 5.69 9.83 -28.31
N VAL A 234 4.45 9.74 -27.82
CA VAL A 234 3.48 10.83 -27.79
C VAL A 234 3.00 10.99 -26.35
N SER A 235 3.04 12.21 -25.83
CA SER A 235 2.48 12.55 -24.52
C SER A 235 1.22 13.39 -24.71
N LEU A 236 0.15 13.03 -24.00
CA LEU A 236 -1.11 13.78 -24.00
C LEU A 236 -1.26 14.44 -22.62
N GLU A 237 -0.82 15.69 -22.53
CA GLU A 237 -0.80 16.43 -21.26
C GLU A 237 -1.82 17.58 -21.27
N PRO A 238 -2.70 17.68 -20.25
CA PRO A 238 -3.58 18.83 -20.11
C PRO A 238 -2.80 20.15 -20.11
N GLY A 239 -3.26 21.12 -20.90
CA GLY A 239 -2.65 22.45 -20.98
C GLY A 239 -1.44 22.56 -21.91
N THR A 240 -1.02 21.48 -22.57
CA THR A 240 0.05 21.52 -23.59
C THR A 240 -0.52 21.58 -25.02
N PRO A 241 0.16 22.25 -25.97
CA PRO A 241 -0.18 22.16 -27.39
C PRO A 241 0.03 20.74 -27.93
N GLY A 242 -0.81 20.29 -28.86
CA GLY A 242 -0.66 18.97 -29.50
C GLY A 242 -1.60 17.86 -28.99
N GLY A 243 -2.84 18.21 -28.65
CA GLY A 243 -3.87 17.24 -28.25
C GLY A 243 -4.48 16.43 -29.39
N ILE A 244 -5.37 15.51 -29.04
CA ILE A 244 -6.16 14.70 -29.98
C ILE A 244 -7.62 15.16 -29.99
N ASN A 245 -8.27 15.09 -31.14
CA ASN A 245 -9.73 15.15 -31.20
C ASN A 245 -10.28 13.72 -31.15
N VAL A 246 -10.89 13.35 -30.02
CA VAL A 246 -11.44 12.00 -29.81
C VAL A 246 -12.62 11.65 -30.70
N LEU A 247 -13.07 12.59 -31.54
CA LEU A 247 -14.13 12.37 -32.53
C LEU A 247 -13.60 11.98 -33.91
N ASP A 248 -12.30 12.17 -34.19
CA ASP A 248 -11.72 12.01 -35.54
C ASP A 248 -11.82 10.57 -36.08
N TRP A 249 -12.00 9.58 -35.20
CA TRP A 249 -12.16 8.17 -35.60
C TRP A 249 -13.58 7.83 -36.05
N ILE A 250 -14.56 8.72 -35.83
CA ILE A 250 -15.96 8.48 -36.21
C ILE A 250 -16.15 8.84 -37.68
N ASP A 251 -16.23 7.82 -38.52
CA ASP A 251 -16.72 7.94 -39.89
C ASP A 251 -18.26 7.93 -39.89
N VAL A 252 -18.87 9.06 -40.24
CA VAL A 252 -20.34 9.23 -40.30
C VAL A 252 -21.02 8.42 -41.39
N THR A 253 -20.25 7.92 -42.38
CA THR A 253 -20.76 7.07 -43.46
C THR A 253 -20.76 5.59 -43.09
N HIS A 254 -20.05 5.21 -42.02
CA HIS A 254 -19.91 3.84 -41.60
C HIS A 254 -21.23 3.32 -40.97
N PRO A 255 -21.64 2.05 -41.21
CA PRO A 255 -22.89 1.49 -40.64
C PRO A 255 -22.98 1.54 -39.10
N LEU A 256 -21.85 1.66 -38.41
CA LEU A 256 -21.76 1.75 -36.95
C LEU A 256 -21.57 3.18 -36.42
N ALA A 257 -21.71 4.21 -37.26
CA ALA A 257 -21.48 5.59 -36.87
C ALA A 257 -22.32 6.01 -35.64
N GLU A 258 -23.60 5.67 -35.62
CA GLU A 258 -24.48 5.94 -34.47
C GLU A 258 -24.01 5.21 -33.19
N THR A 259 -23.57 3.96 -33.33
CA THR A 259 -23.00 3.19 -32.20
C THR A 259 -21.72 3.86 -31.68
N ASN A 260 -20.87 4.36 -32.58
CA ASN A 260 -19.64 5.07 -32.21
C ASN A 260 -19.93 6.38 -31.48
N VAL A 261 -20.97 7.13 -31.90
CA VAL A 261 -21.48 8.30 -31.15
C VAL A 261 -21.89 7.89 -29.74
N HIS A 262 -22.72 6.85 -29.61
CA HIS A 262 -23.16 6.38 -28.30
C HIS A 262 -22.00 5.89 -27.42
N ALA A 263 -20.93 5.34 -28.00
CA ALA A 263 -19.71 4.97 -27.28
C ALA A 263 -19.03 6.19 -26.65
N VAL A 264 -18.84 7.27 -27.42
CA VAL A 264 -18.27 8.53 -26.92
C VAL A 264 -19.15 9.14 -25.83
N VAL A 265 -20.47 9.15 -26.02
CA VAL A 265 -21.40 9.62 -24.98
C VAL A 265 -21.29 8.76 -23.72
N GLY A 266 -21.13 7.45 -23.87
CA GLY A 266 -20.84 6.54 -22.78
C GLY A 266 -19.60 6.95 -21.98
N TRP A 267 -18.49 7.24 -22.66
CA TRP A 267 -17.24 7.69 -22.02
C TRP A 267 -17.41 9.01 -21.25
N ILE A 268 -18.18 9.97 -21.79
CA ILE A 268 -18.44 11.26 -21.14
C ILE A 268 -19.19 11.08 -19.81
N PHE A 269 -20.17 10.17 -19.76
CA PHE A 269 -21.00 9.94 -18.58
C PHE A 269 -20.43 8.91 -17.59
N GLY A 270 -19.36 8.21 -17.95
CA GLY A 270 -18.73 7.16 -17.14
C GLY A 270 -19.62 5.94 -16.89
N GLU A 271 -19.19 5.08 -15.96
CA GLU A 271 -19.99 3.97 -15.46
C GLU A 271 -21.11 4.47 -14.55
N ALA A 272 -22.22 3.72 -14.48
CA ALA A 272 -23.27 4.04 -13.50
C ALA A 272 -22.82 3.57 -12.12
N GLU A 273 -22.78 4.47 -11.13
CA GLU A 273 -22.54 4.05 -9.75
C GLU A 273 -23.69 3.17 -9.26
N GLY A 274 -23.36 2.02 -8.67
CA GLY A 274 -24.36 1.15 -8.05
C GLY A 274 -25.05 1.87 -6.89
N GLY A 275 -26.39 1.91 -6.90
CA GLY A 275 -27.19 2.53 -5.83
C GLY A 275 -27.85 3.87 -6.17
N SER A 276 -27.80 4.34 -7.41
CA SER A 276 -28.46 5.60 -7.83
C SER A 276 -29.99 5.52 -7.74
N SER A 277 -30.66 6.61 -7.33
CA SER A 277 -32.14 6.68 -7.28
C SER A 277 -32.75 6.57 -8.68
N ASP A 278 -34.05 6.25 -8.77
CA ASP A 278 -34.74 6.17 -10.07
C ASP A 278 -34.83 7.53 -10.77
N SER A 279 -34.89 8.62 -10.00
CA SER A 279 -34.79 9.98 -10.51
C SER A 279 -33.42 10.23 -11.15
N ASP A 280 -32.33 9.83 -10.49
CA ASP A 280 -30.97 10.00 -11.03
C ASP A 280 -30.78 9.21 -12.32
N LYS A 281 -31.32 7.98 -12.40
CA LYS A 281 -31.31 7.18 -13.62
C LYS A 281 -32.09 7.86 -14.74
N PHE A 282 -33.25 8.43 -14.44
CA PHE A 282 -34.08 9.15 -15.40
C PHE A 282 -33.31 10.35 -15.98
N PHE A 283 -32.79 11.25 -15.15
CA PHE A 283 -32.04 12.42 -15.61
C PHE A 283 -30.77 12.04 -16.36
N ARG A 284 -30.06 11.01 -15.89
CA ARG A 284 -28.86 10.51 -16.56
C ARG A 284 -29.18 9.97 -17.96
N ASN A 285 -30.28 9.22 -18.11
CA ASN A 285 -30.69 8.72 -19.42
C ASN A 285 -31.08 9.85 -20.37
N TRP A 286 -31.87 10.83 -19.91
CA TRP A 286 -32.21 12.00 -20.72
C TRP A 286 -31.01 12.85 -21.09
N GLY A 287 -30.08 13.05 -20.15
CA GLY A 287 -28.81 13.72 -20.41
C GLY A 287 -28.01 13.01 -21.52
N LYS A 288 -27.92 11.68 -21.47
CA LYS A 288 -27.27 10.90 -22.53
C LYS A 288 -27.93 11.11 -23.89
N GLN A 289 -29.26 11.09 -23.96
CA GLN A 289 -29.99 11.30 -25.21
C GLN A 289 -29.79 12.71 -25.77
N LEU A 290 -29.80 13.73 -24.90
CA LEU A 290 -29.53 15.10 -25.30
C LEU A 290 -28.10 15.26 -25.86
N VAL A 291 -27.10 14.75 -25.15
CA VAL A 291 -25.70 14.83 -25.59
C VAL A 291 -25.49 14.03 -26.89
N ALA A 292 -26.12 12.86 -27.04
CA ALA A 292 -26.08 12.08 -28.27
C ALA A 292 -26.69 12.85 -29.45
N CYS A 293 -27.85 13.48 -29.25
CA CYS A 293 -28.52 14.29 -30.27
C CYS A 293 -27.63 15.46 -30.73
N LEU A 294 -27.06 16.23 -29.78
CA LEU A 294 -26.18 17.35 -30.10
C LEU A 294 -24.90 16.90 -30.80
N LEU A 295 -24.30 15.78 -30.36
CA LEU A 295 -23.09 15.23 -30.98
C LEU A 295 -23.38 14.70 -32.39
N ALA A 296 -24.45 13.95 -32.58
CA ALA A 296 -24.87 13.46 -33.88
C ALA A 296 -25.17 14.63 -34.84
N HIS A 297 -25.90 15.65 -34.37
CA HIS A 297 -26.14 16.82 -35.20
C HIS A 297 -24.84 17.49 -35.65
N MET A 298 -23.90 17.74 -34.73
CA MET A 298 -22.62 18.33 -35.05
C MET A 298 -21.81 17.48 -36.04
N LEU A 299 -21.81 16.16 -35.91
CA LEU A 299 -21.04 15.27 -36.78
C LEU A 299 -21.64 15.17 -38.19
N TRP A 300 -22.96 15.12 -38.33
CA TRP A 300 -23.67 15.03 -39.61
C TRP A 300 -23.98 16.37 -40.27
N ASP A 301 -23.60 17.49 -39.65
CA ASP A 301 -23.73 18.81 -40.28
C ASP A 301 -22.63 19.00 -41.34
N ASP A 302 -22.99 18.92 -42.62
CA ASP A 302 -22.09 19.14 -43.76
C ASP A 302 -21.68 20.61 -43.92
N THR A 303 -22.43 21.54 -43.32
CA THR A 303 -22.10 22.97 -43.34
C THR A 303 -21.03 23.33 -42.31
N MET A 304 -20.82 22.47 -41.31
CA MET A 304 -19.82 22.66 -40.27
C MET A 304 -18.44 22.15 -40.72
N PRO A 305 -17.39 22.98 -40.68
CA PRO A 305 -16.03 22.54 -40.97
C PRO A 305 -15.57 21.42 -40.03
N ALA A 306 -14.82 20.44 -40.54
CA ALA A 306 -14.31 19.32 -39.74
C ALA A 306 -13.53 19.78 -38.49
N ALA A 307 -12.72 20.84 -38.61
CA ALA A 307 -11.96 21.41 -37.49
C ALA A 307 -12.83 21.99 -36.36
N ALA A 308 -14.11 22.29 -36.63
CA ALA A 308 -15.06 22.76 -35.63
C ALA A 308 -15.82 21.59 -34.95
N LYS A 309 -15.78 20.37 -35.50
CA LYS A 309 -16.44 19.17 -34.94
C LYS A 309 -15.61 18.59 -33.80
N THR A 310 -15.67 19.25 -32.64
CA THR A 310 -14.85 18.93 -31.46
C THR A 310 -15.70 18.82 -30.20
N LEU A 311 -15.17 18.15 -29.16
CA LEU A 311 -15.83 18.13 -27.85
C LEU A 311 -15.97 19.54 -27.22
N ARG A 312 -15.15 20.51 -27.61
CA ARG A 312 -15.29 21.91 -27.17
C ARG A 312 -16.58 22.53 -27.72
N THR A 313 -16.88 22.29 -29.00
CA THR A 313 -18.11 22.72 -29.66
C THR A 313 -19.32 22.00 -29.08
N LEU A 314 -19.22 20.68 -28.87
CA LEU A 314 -20.27 19.92 -28.17
C LEU A 314 -20.54 20.51 -26.78
N ARG A 315 -19.50 20.80 -25.99
CA ARG A 315 -19.65 21.44 -24.67
C ARG A 315 -20.38 22.77 -24.77
N ALA A 316 -20.07 23.60 -25.77
CA ALA A 316 -20.76 24.87 -25.99
C ALA A 316 -22.26 24.65 -26.25
N GLY A 317 -22.63 23.61 -27.00
CA GLY A 317 -24.03 23.19 -27.18
C GLY A 317 -24.69 22.73 -25.88
N ILE A 318 -24.00 21.89 -25.09
CA ILE A 318 -24.53 21.35 -23.82
C ILE A 318 -24.82 22.46 -22.80
N VAL A 319 -23.99 23.49 -22.73
CA VAL A 319 -24.16 24.61 -21.79
C VAL A 319 -25.13 25.69 -22.31
N THR A 320 -25.84 25.44 -23.40
CA THR A 320 -26.90 26.35 -23.86
C THR A 320 -27.94 26.52 -22.76
N PRO A 321 -28.32 27.77 -22.40
CA PRO A 321 -29.35 28.04 -21.41
C PRO A 321 -30.67 27.33 -21.71
N GLU A 322 -31.42 26.95 -20.66
CA GLU A 322 -32.66 26.16 -20.78
C GLU A 322 -33.72 26.84 -21.66
N ASP A 323 -33.86 28.16 -21.52
CA ASP A 323 -34.80 28.99 -22.28
C ASP A 323 -34.50 28.98 -23.79
N GLN A 324 -33.23 28.80 -24.16
CA GLN A 324 -32.76 28.75 -25.55
C GLN A 324 -32.65 27.31 -26.10
N MET A 325 -32.49 26.31 -25.23
CA MET A 325 -32.29 24.91 -25.65
C MET A 325 -33.48 24.38 -26.46
N ARG A 326 -34.70 24.81 -26.14
CA ARG A 326 -35.91 24.42 -26.88
C ARG A 326 -35.84 24.88 -28.34
N ASP A 327 -35.35 26.10 -28.58
CA ASP A 327 -35.20 26.65 -29.93
C ASP A 327 -34.05 25.99 -30.69
N VAL A 328 -32.97 25.63 -30.01
CA VAL A 328 -31.90 24.83 -30.60
C VAL A 328 -32.46 23.49 -31.08
N LEU A 329 -33.05 22.70 -30.19
CA LEU A 329 -33.62 21.38 -30.53
C LEU A 329 -34.71 21.48 -31.60
N GLY A 330 -35.56 22.51 -31.52
CA GLY A 330 -36.59 22.77 -32.53
C GLY A 330 -36.00 23.02 -33.92
N ARG A 331 -34.87 23.75 -34.02
CA ARG A 331 -34.15 23.93 -35.28
C ARG A 331 -33.54 22.62 -35.79
N LEU A 332 -32.95 21.82 -34.90
CA LEU A 332 -32.36 20.52 -35.26
C LEU A 332 -33.42 19.61 -35.89
N CYS A 333 -34.56 19.43 -35.22
CA CYS A 333 -35.66 18.58 -35.70
C CYS A 333 -36.21 19.04 -37.06
N LYS A 334 -36.31 20.36 -37.29
CA LYS A 334 -36.79 20.93 -38.56
C LYS A 334 -35.83 20.72 -39.73
N GLY A 335 -34.51 20.76 -39.47
CA GLY A 335 -33.48 20.51 -40.49
C GLY A 335 -33.53 19.09 -41.05
N TYR A 336 -33.73 18.09 -40.18
CA TYR A 336 -33.82 16.67 -40.59
C TYR A 336 -35.16 16.29 -41.24
N SER A 337 -36.24 16.99 -40.90
CA SER A 337 -37.55 16.75 -41.53
C SER A 337 -37.63 17.31 -42.96
N HIS A 338 -36.74 18.23 -43.35
CA HIS A 338 -36.62 18.68 -44.75
C HIS A 338 -35.62 17.84 -45.57
N SER A 339 -34.54 17.33 -44.98
CA SER A 339 -33.55 16.50 -45.70
C SER A 339 -34.05 15.10 -46.07
N SER A 340 -35.04 14.56 -45.34
CA SER A 340 -35.69 13.28 -45.62
C SER A 340 -36.65 13.30 -46.82
N SER A 341 -36.77 14.43 -47.52
CA SER A 341 -37.60 14.61 -48.72
C SER A 341 -36.85 14.56 -50.06
N MET A 342 -35.53 14.34 -50.07
CA MET A 342 -34.77 14.05 -51.30
C MET A 342 -34.73 12.54 -51.59
N PRO A 343 -34.97 12.10 -52.84
CA PRO A 343 -34.99 10.68 -53.18
C PRO A 343 -33.59 10.07 -53.10
N ARG A 344 -33.55 8.81 -52.62
CA ARG A 344 -32.34 7.96 -52.56
C ARG A 344 -31.77 7.63 -53.93
#